data_AF-A0A543I9N7-F1
#
_entry.id   AF-A0A543I9N7-F1
#
_cell.length_a   1.000
_cell.length_b   1.000
_cell.length_c   1.000
_cell.angle_alpha   90.00
_cell.angle_beta   90.00
_cell.angle_gamma   90.00
#
_symmetry.space_group_name_H-M   'P 1'
#
loop_
_entity.id
_entity.type
_entity.pdbx_description
1 polymer ?
#
loop_
_entity_poly.entity_id
_entity_poly.type
_entity_poly.pdbx_seq_one_letter_code
_entity_poly.pdbx_strand_id
1 'polypeptide(L)'
;MPPVPKPRGEVTRGTTAPNRLRRVDRWIAATQAGALRAAPRLERPPTPPRPPAARRPSTPQGSAGPPGSPAPPRRAPPRTPPPRRVPPDDPDPCPLAVDLGYGASPVTTFELYTRLRAVSPRLEVIGIEIDPDRVAAGQALLAALRASNGVRPSNGIRSSMRERAPKGVHAFKGEPALKGRPAFKGQSVREGELAAGGHRPRKGDSAFRDAAFKGDAAFKGDASCRGLGDSKREPGSPDPYQGLSFRYGGFELPVGRPPVLIRAFNVLRQYDEAAAWRAWEELCGRLDPSGVLVEGTCDEIGRRAVWVTLGPGGPRTITFAAHLPTLGRPSELAERLPKTLIHRNVPGEPVHGLLAAFDRTWAAAAPHSVFGPRARWIEAVRLLSATHPVLTRPPYGGRGRWRLGEVTLPWEAVAPPGG
;
A
#
# COMPACT_ATOMS: atom_id res chain seq x y z
N MET A 1 27.13 -18.70 20.56
CA MET A 1 26.78 -17.64 19.60
C MET A 1 26.54 -16.35 20.37
N PRO A 2 27.03 -15.19 19.89
CA PRO A 2 26.67 -13.92 20.52
C PRO A 2 25.14 -13.74 20.47
N PRO A 3 24.54 -13.06 21.48
CA PRO A 3 23.11 -12.83 21.50
C PRO A 3 22.69 -12.04 20.25
N VAL A 4 21.64 -12.53 19.57
CA VAL A 4 21.05 -11.80 18.44
C VAL A 4 20.57 -10.44 18.98
N PRO A 5 21.01 -9.31 18.40
CA PRO A 5 20.56 -8.00 18.84
C PRO A 5 19.04 -7.93 18.81
N LYS A 6 18.44 -7.33 19.84
CA LYS A 6 16.99 -7.11 19.86
C LYS A 6 16.61 -6.22 18.67
N PRO A 7 15.61 -6.60 17.85
CA PRO A 7 15.21 -5.80 16.70
C PRO A 7 14.69 -4.42 17.12
N ARG A 8 14.85 -3.44 16.23
CA ARG A 8 14.37 -2.08 16.48
C ARG A 8 12.91 -1.94 16.08
N GLY A 9 12.09 -1.55 17.04
CA GLY A 9 10.68 -1.25 16.85
C GLY A 9 9.80 -1.90 17.92
N GLU A 10 8.50 -1.93 17.64
CA GLU A 10 7.47 -2.47 18.49
C GLU A 10 6.57 -3.43 17.72
N VAL A 11 6.09 -4.48 18.40
CA VAL A 11 5.15 -5.44 17.83
C VAL A 11 3.86 -4.71 17.46
N THR A 12 3.40 -4.91 16.22
CA THR A 12 2.14 -4.34 15.77
C THR A 12 0.95 -4.90 16.57
N ARG A 13 0.07 -4.00 17.01
CA ARG A 13 -1.17 -4.35 17.74
C ARG A 13 -2.35 -4.54 16.79
N GLY A 14 -3.28 -5.42 17.16
CA GLY A 14 -4.55 -5.65 16.45
C GLY A 14 -4.55 -6.87 15.54
N THR A 15 -5.69 -7.13 14.91
CA THR A 15 -5.89 -8.30 14.05
C THR A 15 -5.44 -8.04 12.61
N THR A 16 -5.01 -9.10 11.93
CA THR A 16 -4.69 -9.08 10.49
C THR A 16 -5.77 -9.84 9.73
N ALA A 17 -6.64 -9.12 9.01
CA ALA A 17 -7.68 -9.70 8.18
C ALA A 17 -7.16 -9.93 6.74
N PRO A 18 -7.58 -11.02 6.05
CA PRO A 18 -7.32 -11.21 4.62
C PRO A 18 -7.82 -10.02 3.79
N ASN A 19 -7.08 -9.66 2.74
CA ASN A 19 -7.36 -8.55 1.82
C ASN A 19 -7.46 -7.15 2.46
N ARG A 20 -7.10 -6.98 3.74
CA ARG A 20 -7.06 -5.67 4.41
C ARG A 20 -6.19 -4.65 3.67
N LEU A 21 -5.08 -5.10 3.06
CA LEU A 21 -4.13 -4.22 2.36
C LEU A 21 -4.32 -4.20 0.84
N ARG A 22 -5.40 -4.82 0.33
CA ARG A 22 -5.62 -4.97 -1.12
C ARG A 22 -5.60 -3.65 -1.89
N ARG A 23 -6.08 -2.56 -1.30
CA ARG A 23 -6.08 -1.23 -1.95
C ARG A 23 -4.67 -0.73 -2.20
N VAL A 24 -3.85 -0.68 -1.14
CA VAL A 24 -2.46 -0.23 -1.26
C VAL A 24 -1.66 -1.20 -2.15
N ASP A 25 -1.87 -2.51 -2.06
CA ASP A 25 -1.12 -3.46 -2.90
C ASP A 25 -1.39 -3.27 -4.39
N ARG A 26 -2.66 -3.05 -4.76
CA ARG A 26 -3.06 -2.74 -6.14
C ARG A 26 -2.56 -1.38 -6.58
N TRP A 27 -2.49 -0.42 -5.66
CA TRP A 27 -1.91 0.88 -5.93
C TRP A 27 -0.40 0.77 -6.17
N ILE A 28 0.34 0.03 -5.34
CA ILE A 28 1.77 -0.24 -5.50
C ILE A 28 2.04 -0.90 -6.84
N ALA A 29 1.34 -1.99 -7.15
CA ALA A 29 1.50 -2.71 -8.42
C ALA A 29 1.27 -1.82 -9.65
N ALA A 30 0.34 -0.88 -9.56
CA ALA A 30 0.00 0.01 -10.67
C ALA A 30 0.91 1.25 -10.78
N THR A 31 1.44 1.74 -9.64
CA THR A 31 2.13 3.04 -9.58
C THR A 31 3.64 2.93 -9.41
N GLN A 32 4.11 1.83 -8.85
CA GLN A 32 5.53 1.62 -8.54
C GLN A 32 6.17 0.58 -9.47
N ALA A 33 5.53 0.28 -10.61
CA ALA A 33 6.05 -0.70 -11.58
C ALA A 33 7.46 -0.35 -12.08
N GLY A 34 7.82 0.94 -12.14
CA GLY A 34 9.17 1.39 -12.46
C GLY A 34 10.20 0.90 -11.44
N ALA A 35 10.00 1.19 -10.15
CA ALA A 35 10.85 0.73 -9.07
C ALA A 35 10.89 -0.82 -8.98
N LEU A 36 9.74 -1.49 -9.14
CA LEU A 36 9.65 -2.95 -9.06
C LEU A 36 10.36 -3.70 -10.21
N ARG A 37 10.53 -3.03 -11.36
CA ARG A 37 11.23 -3.58 -12.53
C ARG A 37 12.65 -3.09 -12.66
N ALA A 38 13.04 -2.08 -11.88
CA ALA A 38 14.43 -1.65 -11.82
C ALA A 38 15.26 -2.82 -11.30
N ALA A 39 16.20 -3.28 -12.12
CA ALA A 39 17.27 -4.14 -11.63
C ALA A 39 18.04 -3.34 -10.56
N PRO A 40 18.34 -3.91 -9.38
CA PRO A 40 19.23 -3.28 -8.42
C PRO A 40 20.55 -3.05 -9.13
N ARG A 41 20.96 -1.79 -9.22
CA ARG A 41 22.26 -1.48 -9.81
C ARG A 41 23.31 -1.95 -8.81
N LEU A 42 23.95 -3.08 -9.08
CA LEU A 42 25.27 -3.31 -8.51
C LEU A 42 26.15 -2.14 -8.98
N GLU A 43 26.87 -1.50 -8.07
CA GLU A 43 27.90 -0.54 -8.45
C GLU A 43 28.84 -1.25 -9.42
N ARG A 44 28.76 -0.90 -10.71
CA ARG A 44 29.73 -1.39 -11.68
C ARG A 44 31.06 -0.70 -11.37
N PRO A 45 32.17 -1.44 -11.29
CA PRO A 45 33.49 -0.81 -11.23
C PRO A 45 33.65 0.14 -12.42
N PRO A 46 34.37 1.27 -12.26
CA PRO A 46 34.56 2.23 -13.33
C PRO A 46 35.10 1.52 -14.57
N THR A 47 34.45 1.77 -15.71
CA THR A 47 34.88 1.21 -16.99
C THR A 47 36.30 1.74 -17.29
N PRO A 48 37.30 0.88 -17.55
CA PRO A 48 38.63 1.37 -17.89
C PRO A 48 38.55 2.27 -19.14
N PRO A 49 39.39 3.31 -19.22
CA PRO A 49 39.35 4.25 -20.34
C PRO A 49 39.51 3.49 -21.66
N ARG A 50 38.64 3.85 -22.61
CA ARG A 50 38.66 3.29 -23.97
C ARG A 50 40.05 3.54 -24.58
N PRO A 51 40.73 2.53 -25.17
CA PRO A 51 41.97 2.79 -25.88
C PRO A 51 41.72 3.78 -27.02
N PRO A 52 42.68 4.69 -27.30
CA PRO A 52 42.51 5.72 -28.32
C PRO A 52 42.17 5.08 -29.67
N ALA A 53 41.18 5.65 -30.35
CA ALA A 53 40.75 5.20 -31.66
C ALA A 53 41.93 5.22 -32.63
N ALA A 54 42.25 4.06 -33.21
CA ALA A 54 43.20 3.98 -34.31
C ALA A 54 42.70 4.89 -35.44
N ARG A 55 43.53 5.89 -35.81
CA ARG A 55 43.27 6.80 -36.92
C ARG A 55 43.07 5.96 -38.18
N ARG A 56 41.90 6.06 -38.80
CA ARG A 56 41.68 5.56 -40.15
C ARG A 56 42.52 6.39 -41.13
N PRO A 57 43.22 5.78 -42.10
CA PRO A 57 43.90 6.53 -43.16
C PRO A 57 42.86 7.24 -44.04
N SER A 58 43.13 8.51 -44.34
CA SER A 58 42.35 9.36 -45.23
C SER A 58 42.53 8.93 -46.68
N THR A 59 41.44 8.61 -47.37
CA THR A 59 41.43 8.40 -48.84
C THR A 59 41.50 9.75 -49.55
N PRO A 60 42.31 9.92 -50.61
CA PRO A 60 42.36 11.18 -51.36
C PRO A 60 41.09 11.39 -52.21
N GLN A 61 40.62 12.63 -52.27
CA GLN A 61 39.53 13.06 -53.15
C GLN A 61 40.02 13.12 -54.60
N GLY A 62 39.42 12.30 -55.47
CA GLY A 62 39.53 12.37 -56.92
C GLY A 62 38.40 13.19 -57.53
N SER A 63 38.74 13.93 -58.58
CA SER A 63 38.01 14.96 -59.31
C SER A 63 36.65 14.58 -59.90
N ALA A 64 35.76 15.59 -59.98
CA ALA A 64 34.41 15.56 -60.53
C ALA A 64 34.35 15.42 -62.06
N GLY A 65 33.39 14.62 -62.54
CA GLY A 65 32.90 14.58 -63.94
C GLY A 65 31.39 14.90 -64.00
N PRO A 66 30.83 15.24 -65.19
CA PRO A 66 29.56 15.95 -65.33
C PRO A 66 28.31 15.04 -65.20
N PRO A 67 27.10 15.62 -65.03
CA PRO A 67 25.93 14.89 -64.57
C PRO A 67 25.19 14.16 -65.70
N GLY A 68 24.95 12.86 -65.51
CA GLY A 68 24.01 12.06 -66.31
C GLY A 68 22.72 11.79 -65.53
N SER A 69 21.59 11.76 -66.25
CA SER A 69 20.19 11.68 -65.80
C SER A 69 19.86 10.63 -64.70
N PRO A 70 18.82 10.88 -63.86
CA PRO A 70 18.49 10.00 -62.75
C PRO A 70 17.75 8.74 -63.18
N ALA A 71 18.26 7.57 -62.76
CA ALA A 71 17.56 6.29 -62.82
C ALA A 71 16.52 6.16 -61.67
N PRO A 72 15.42 5.40 -61.85
CA PRO A 72 14.37 5.28 -60.85
C PRO A 72 14.84 4.50 -59.59
N PRO A 73 14.24 4.78 -58.41
CA PRO A 73 14.71 4.20 -57.15
C PRO A 73 14.48 2.69 -57.08
N ARG A 74 15.56 1.93 -56.89
CA ARG A 74 15.50 0.51 -56.55
C ARG A 74 14.88 0.35 -55.16
N ARG A 75 13.82 -0.47 -55.06
CA ARG A 75 13.22 -0.92 -53.79
C ARG A 75 14.30 -1.51 -52.88
N ALA A 76 14.42 -0.99 -51.66
CA ALA A 76 15.26 -1.57 -50.63
C ALA A 76 14.74 -2.97 -50.25
N PRO A 77 15.62 -3.98 -50.10
CA PRO A 77 15.21 -5.30 -49.62
C PRO A 77 14.66 -5.19 -48.18
N PRO A 78 13.73 -6.08 -47.78
CA PRO A 78 13.17 -6.07 -46.43
C PRO A 78 14.28 -6.22 -45.40
N ARG A 79 14.37 -5.26 -44.47
CA ARG A 79 15.28 -5.31 -43.33
C ARG A 79 14.93 -6.53 -42.49
N THR A 80 15.81 -7.53 -42.50
CA THR A 80 15.76 -8.63 -41.53
C THR A 80 15.84 -8.01 -40.13
N PRO A 81 14.91 -8.29 -39.21
CA PRO A 81 15.04 -7.82 -37.84
C PRO A 81 16.36 -8.36 -37.28
N PRO A 82 17.17 -7.54 -36.57
CA PRO A 82 18.37 -8.06 -35.95
C PRO A 82 17.98 -9.21 -35.02
N PRO A 83 18.80 -10.28 -34.92
CA PRO A 83 18.54 -11.34 -33.95
C PRO A 83 18.36 -10.70 -32.58
N ARG A 84 17.27 -11.07 -31.88
CA ARG A 84 17.09 -10.69 -30.47
C ARG A 84 18.38 -11.10 -29.76
N ARG A 85 19.15 -10.12 -29.28
CA ARG A 85 20.24 -10.40 -28.35
C ARG A 85 19.62 -11.13 -27.17
N VAL A 86 19.91 -12.41 -27.05
CA VAL A 86 19.75 -13.14 -25.79
C VAL A 86 20.65 -12.36 -24.81
N PRO A 87 20.10 -11.72 -23.76
CA PRO A 87 20.93 -11.07 -22.76
C PRO A 87 21.91 -12.13 -22.23
N PRO A 88 23.20 -11.79 -22.04
CA PRO A 88 24.11 -12.69 -21.34
C PRO A 88 23.52 -13.02 -19.97
N ASP A 89 23.75 -14.24 -19.48
CA ASP A 89 23.28 -14.74 -18.18
C ASP A 89 23.21 -13.61 -17.14
N ASP A 90 21.98 -13.23 -16.78
CA ASP A 90 21.68 -11.93 -16.15
C ASP A 90 22.34 -11.81 -14.76
N PRO A 91 23.38 -10.97 -14.60
CA PRO A 91 24.12 -10.83 -13.34
C PRO A 91 23.44 -9.88 -12.35
N ASP A 92 22.34 -9.23 -12.73
CA ASP A 92 21.68 -8.30 -11.84
C ASP A 92 20.87 -9.06 -10.76
N PRO A 93 21.08 -8.74 -9.47
CA PRO A 93 20.37 -9.40 -8.39
C PRO A 93 18.87 -9.16 -8.54
N CYS A 94 18.04 -10.14 -8.17
CA CYS A 94 16.59 -9.96 -8.25
C CYS A 94 16.13 -8.72 -7.47
N PRO A 95 15.16 -7.92 -7.96
CA PRO A 95 14.60 -6.84 -7.15
C PRO A 95 14.07 -7.38 -5.83
N LEU A 96 14.20 -6.61 -4.74
CA LEU A 96 13.78 -7.01 -3.40
C LEU A 96 12.68 -6.08 -2.88
N ALA A 97 11.55 -6.66 -2.48
CA ALA A 97 10.52 -5.98 -1.70
C ALA A 97 10.48 -6.50 -0.26
N VAL A 98 10.28 -5.57 0.67
CA VAL A 98 10.12 -5.87 2.09
C VAL A 98 8.71 -5.51 2.53
N ASP A 99 8.08 -6.44 3.24
CA ASP A 99 6.85 -6.21 3.99
C ASP A 99 7.18 -6.12 5.48
N LEU A 100 7.27 -4.90 5.99
CA LEU A 100 7.70 -4.63 7.35
C LEU A 100 6.50 -4.60 8.29
N GLY A 101 6.53 -5.42 9.34
CA GLY A 101 5.48 -5.49 10.36
C GLY A 101 4.16 -6.02 9.82
N TYR A 102 4.19 -7.20 9.18
CA TYR A 102 3.01 -7.78 8.51
C TYR A 102 1.83 -8.14 9.44
N GLY A 103 2.08 -8.15 10.76
CA GLY A 103 1.05 -8.28 11.78
C GLY A 103 0.79 -9.71 12.23
N ALA A 104 -0.32 -9.91 12.95
CA ALA A 104 -0.66 -11.19 13.60
C ALA A 104 -0.80 -12.39 12.64
N SER A 105 -0.91 -12.14 11.33
CA SER A 105 -0.98 -13.20 10.32
C SER A 105 -0.07 -12.86 9.14
N PRO A 106 0.71 -13.83 8.60
CA PRO A 106 1.58 -13.62 7.44
C PRO A 106 0.81 -13.45 6.11
N VAL A 107 -0.53 -13.56 6.12
CA VAL A 107 -1.37 -13.56 4.92
C VAL A 107 -1.19 -12.32 4.05
N THR A 108 -0.95 -11.16 4.68
CA THR A 108 -0.71 -9.89 4.00
C THR A 108 0.58 -9.90 3.19
N THR A 109 1.61 -10.63 3.62
CA THR A 109 2.87 -10.81 2.87
C THR A 109 2.67 -11.73 1.67
N PHE A 110 1.93 -12.83 1.82
CA PHE A 110 1.58 -13.71 0.69
C PHE A 110 0.76 -12.99 -0.39
N GLU A 111 -0.19 -12.17 0.07
CA GLU A 111 -1.03 -11.34 -0.80
C GLU A 111 -0.20 -10.29 -1.56
N LEU A 112 0.74 -9.63 -0.88
CA LEU A 112 1.70 -8.72 -1.50
C LEU A 112 2.54 -9.46 -2.55
N TYR A 113 3.17 -10.58 -2.16
CA TYR A 113 3.99 -11.41 -3.05
C TYR A 113 3.25 -11.77 -4.33
N THR A 114 2.04 -12.33 -4.21
CA THR A 114 1.23 -12.72 -5.36
C THR A 114 0.98 -11.54 -6.31
N ARG A 115 0.68 -10.36 -5.76
CA ARG A 115 0.39 -9.16 -6.56
C ARG A 115 1.63 -8.59 -7.23
N LEU A 116 2.75 -8.50 -6.51
CA LEU A 116 3.97 -7.91 -7.06
C LEU A 116 4.65 -8.82 -8.07
N ARG A 117 4.55 -10.16 -7.92
CA ARG A 117 5.08 -11.13 -8.89
C ARG A 117 4.40 -11.08 -10.25
N ALA A 118 3.14 -10.63 -10.30
CA ALA A 118 2.46 -10.36 -11.57
C ALA A 118 3.08 -9.16 -12.33
N VAL A 119 3.77 -8.25 -11.63
CA VAL A 119 4.41 -7.06 -12.21
C VAL A 119 5.90 -7.29 -12.48
N SER A 120 6.57 -8.00 -11.58
CA SER A 120 8.00 -8.32 -11.60
C SER A 120 8.20 -9.81 -11.25
N PRO A 121 8.25 -10.71 -12.25
CA PRO A 121 8.28 -12.16 -12.02
C PRO A 121 9.50 -12.69 -11.28
N ARG A 122 10.61 -11.94 -11.25
CA ARG A 122 11.84 -12.29 -10.52
C ARG A 122 11.91 -11.71 -9.12
N LEU A 123 10.94 -10.88 -8.72
CA LEU A 123 10.95 -10.18 -7.43
C LEU A 123 11.02 -11.18 -6.26
N GLU A 124 11.92 -10.88 -5.32
CA GLU A 124 11.92 -11.49 -3.99
C GLU A 124 11.10 -10.63 -3.03
N VAL A 125 10.34 -11.29 -2.14
CA VAL A 125 9.57 -10.65 -1.08
C VAL A 125 9.96 -11.23 0.27
N ILE A 126 10.31 -10.36 1.20
CA ILE A 126 10.65 -10.74 2.57
C ILE A 126 9.64 -10.11 3.52
N GLY A 127 8.90 -10.95 4.26
CA GLY A 127 8.13 -10.51 5.41
C GLY A 127 9.02 -10.38 6.63
N ILE A 128 9.09 -9.18 7.21
CA ILE A 128 9.89 -8.89 8.41
C ILE A 128 8.95 -8.60 9.58
N GLU A 129 9.15 -9.29 10.70
CA GLU A 129 8.35 -9.11 11.91
C GLU A 129 9.22 -9.26 13.16
N ILE A 130 8.89 -8.46 14.18
CA ILE A 130 9.67 -8.34 15.42
C ILE A 130 9.26 -9.37 16.48
N ASP A 131 8.10 -9.99 16.29
CA ASP A 131 7.62 -11.11 17.10
C ASP A 131 8.10 -12.45 16.51
N PRO A 132 8.97 -13.19 17.22
CA PRO A 132 9.56 -14.42 16.69
C PRO A 132 8.52 -15.53 16.46
N ASP A 133 7.43 -15.56 17.23
CA ASP A 133 6.37 -16.56 17.06
C ASP A 133 5.57 -16.31 15.78
N ARG A 134 5.35 -15.03 15.44
CA ARG A 134 4.72 -14.66 14.16
C ARG A 134 5.61 -14.99 12.97
N VAL A 135 6.93 -14.87 13.12
CA VAL A 135 7.91 -15.28 12.10
C VAL A 135 7.89 -16.79 11.91
N ALA A 136 7.94 -17.55 13.00
CA ALA A 136 7.83 -19.01 12.98
C ALA A 136 6.52 -19.47 12.32
N ALA A 137 5.39 -18.81 12.62
CA ALA A 137 4.11 -19.10 11.98
C ALA A 137 4.12 -18.81 10.46
N GLY A 138 4.78 -17.73 10.03
CA GLY A 138 4.98 -17.41 8.61
C GLY A 138 5.81 -18.46 7.87
N GLN A 139 6.94 -18.86 8.48
CA GLN A 139 7.83 -19.89 7.95
C GLN A 139 7.14 -21.26 7.87
N ALA A 140 6.41 -21.65 8.91
CA ALA A 140 5.66 -22.90 8.95
C ALA A 140 4.57 -22.95 7.88
N LEU A 141 3.81 -21.86 7.70
CA LEU A 141 2.80 -21.77 6.64
C LEU A 141 3.43 -21.86 5.25
N LEU A 142 4.55 -21.17 5.01
CA LEU A 142 5.27 -21.22 3.75
C LEU A 142 5.79 -22.64 3.45
N ALA A 143 6.37 -23.31 4.44
CA ALA A 143 6.84 -24.69 4.32
C ALA A 143 5.68 -25.66 4.00
N ALA A 144 4.56 -25.53 4.70
CA ALA A 144 3.37 -26.34 4.46
C ALA A 144 2.82 -26.14 3.03
N LEU A 145 2.77 -24.89 2.56
CA LEU A 145 2.32 -24.56 1.20
C LEU A 145 3.27 -25.05 0.11
N ARG A 146 4.58 -25.08 0.38
CA ARG A 146 5.57 -25.69 -0.53
C ARG A 146 5.39 -27.20 -0.59
N ALA A 147 5.23 -27.85 0.56
CA ALA A 147 5.00 -29.30 0.64
C ALA A 147 3.69 -29.73 -0.04
N SER A 148 2.67 -28.88 -0.04
CA SER A 148 1.38 -29.14 -0.69
C SER A 148 1.31 -28.69 -2.16
N ASN A 149 2.44 -28.38 -2.80
CA ASN A 149 2.52 -27.83 -4.17
C ASN A 149 1.60 -26.62 -4.40
N GLY A 150 1.44 -25.78 -3.38
CA GLY A 150 0.64 -24.55 -3.42
C GLY A 150 -0.83 -24.71 -3.03
N VAL A 151 -1.36 -25.93 -2.93
CA VAL A 151 -2.74 -26.18 -2.50
C VAL A 151 -2.85 -25.90 -1.00
N ARG A 152 -3.74 -24.98 -0.59
CA ARG A 152 -3.96 -24.75 0.85
C ARG A 152 -4.47 -26.05 1.48
N PRO A 153 -3.88 -26.53 2.59
CA PRO A 153 -4.43 -27.68 3.29
C PRO A 153 -5.87 -27.37 3.72
N SER A 154 -6.81 -28.25 3.36
CA SER A 154 -8.21 -28.12 3.70
C SER A 154 -8.38 -28.18 5.22
N ASN A 155 -9.05 -27.17 5.78
CA ASN A 155 -9.64 -27.16 7.13
C ASN A 155 -8.77 -27.53 8.35
N GLY A 156 -7.47 -27.17 8.39
CA GLY A 156 -6.60 -27.40 9.57
C GLY A 156 -6.22 -26.16 10.39
N ILE A 157 -6.21 -24.95 9.82
CA ILE A 157 -5.57 -23.76 10.44
C ILE A 157 -6.60 -22.72 10.95
N ARG A 158 -7.88 -23.09 11.08
CA ARG A 158 -8.87 -22.23 11.78
C ARG A 158 -8.92 -22.48 13.29
N SER A 159 -8.51 -23.66 13.77
CA SER A 159 -8.57 -24.01 15.19
C SER A 159 -7.29 -23.66 15.96
N SER A 160 -6.10 -23.79 15.36
CA SER A 160 -4.83 -23.62 16.08
C SER A 160 -4.38 -22.18 16.33
N MET A 161 -4.99 -21.17 15.70
CA MET A 161 -4.72 -19.74 15.97
C MET A 161 -5.69 -19.11 16.99
N ARG A 162 -6.69 -19.85 17.47
CA ARG A 162 -7.64 -19.37 18.50
C ARG A 162 -7.27 -19.77 19.93
N GLU A 163 -6.37 -20.75 20.12
CA GLU A 163 -5.98 -21.22 21.44
C GLU A 163 -4.52 -20.91 21.72
N ARG A 164 -4.29 -19.68 22.21
CA ARG A 164 -3.30 -19.29 23.24
C ARG A 164 -3.30 -17.77 23.40
N ALA A 165 -4.46 -17.22 23.79
CA ALA A 165 -4.42 -16.01 24.60
C ALA A 165 -4.02 -16.46 26.03
N PRO A 166 -2.96 -15.90 26.64
CA PRO A 166 -2.65 -16.22 28.02
C PRO A 166 -3.83 -15.81 28.91
N LYS A 167 -4.39 -16.78 29.65
CA LYS A 167 -5.33 -16.50 30.73
C LYS A 167 -4.56 -15.73 31.81
N GLY A 168 -4.85 -14.45 31.96
CA GLY A 168 -4.28 -13.63 33.02
C GLY A 168 -4.00 -12.20 32.59
N VAL A 169 -5.03 -11.41 32.30
CA VAL A 169 -4.96 -9.96 32.50
C VAL A 169 -6.12 -9.61 33.40
N HIS A 170 -5.82 -9.44 34.69
CA HIS A 170 -6.76 -8.92 35.67
C HIS A 170 -7.26 -7.55 35.18
N ALA A 171 -8.58 -7.36 35.24
CA ALA A 171 -9.21 -6.08 35.07
C ALA A 171 -8.61 -5.10 36.09
N PHE A 172 -7.82 -4.13 35.62
CA PHE A 172 -7.42 -3.00 36.44
C PHE A 172 -8.63 -2.11 36.65
N LYS A 173 -9.07 -2.06 37.91
CA LYS A 173 -10.15 -1.25 38.43
C LYS A 173 -9.54 0.00 39.05
N GLY A 174 -9.97 1.18 38.58
CA GLY A 174 -9.80 2.46 39.28
C GLY A 174 -8.70 3.38 38.74
N GLU A 175 -9.07 4.55 38.25
CA GLU A 175 -8.80 5.84 38.91
C GLU A 175 -9.57 7.00 38.23
N PRO A 176 -9.76 8.16 38.91
CA PRO A 176 -11.05 8.87 38.92
C PRO A 176 -11.18 10.01 37.91
N ALA A 177 -12.44 10.36 37.65
CA ALA A 177 -12.85 11.51 36.84
C ALA A 177 -12.36 12.84 37.45
N LEU A 178 -11.67 13.65 36.65
CA LEU A 178 -11.46 15.06 36.93
C LEU A 178 -12.81 15.80 36.96
N LYS A 179 -13.07 16.45 38.09
CA LYS A 179 -14.25 17.26 38.38
C LYS A 179 -13.88 18.75 38.22
N GLY A 180 -14.70 19.50 37.50
CA GLY A 180 -14.88 20.93 37.74
C GLY A 180 -14.77 21.85 36.53
N ARG A 181 -15.94 22.29 36.00
CA ARG A 181 -16.29 23.70 35.76
C ARG A 181 -17.81 23.86 35.91
N PRO A 182 -18.33 24.95 36.52
CA PRO A 182 -19.75 25.09 36.82
C PRO A 182 -20.54 25.60 35.61
N ALA A 183 -21.75 25.05 35.43
CA ALA A 183 -22.76 25.57 34.52
C ALA A 183 -23.58 26.67 35.22
N PHE A 184 -23.78 27.77 34.50
CA PHE A 184 -24.57 28.93 34.87
C PHE A 184 -26.07 28.57 34.95
N LYS A 185 -26.79 29.19 35.90
CA LYS A 185 -28.21 28.95 36.22
C LYS A 185 -29.09 30.07 35.65
N GLY A 186 -30.29 29.71 35.17
CA GLY A 186 -31.42 30.60 34.83
C GLY A 186 -31.97 30.28 33.44
N GLN A 187 -33.25 30.08 33.16
CA GLN A 187 -34.51 30.38 33.85
C GLN A 187 -35.61 29.37 33.41
N SER A 188 -36.68 29.33 34.19
CA SER A 188 -38.00 28.66 34.03
C SER A 188 -38.66 28.86 32.64
N VAL A 189 -39.69 28.12 32.19
CA VAL A 189 -41.10 28.17 32.65
C VAL A 189 -41.98 27.15 31.87
N ARG A 190 -42.92 26.51 32.61
CA ARG A 190 -44.28 25.96 32.31
C ARG A 190 -44.53 24.66 31.52
N GLU A 191 -45.24 23.78 32.23
CA GLU A 191 -46.20 22.77 31.75
C GLU A 191 -47.47 23.42 31.17
N GLY A 192 -48.09 22.72 30.20
CA GLY A 192 -49.40 23.08 29.66
C GLY A 192 -49.89 22.12 28.57
N GLU A 193 -50.70 21.17 29.01
CA GLU A 193 -51.91 20.63 28.35
C GLU A 193 -51.85 19.53 27.26
N LEU A 194 -52.84 18.64 27.43
CA LEU A 194 -53.14 17.37 26.77
C LEU A 194 -54.06 17.58 25.56
N ALA A 195 -53.93 16.76 24.51
CA ALA A 195 -55.07 16.24 23.74
C ALA A 195 -54.72 14.99 22.89
N ALA A 196 -55.32 13.87 23.32
CA ALA A 196 -55.94 12.75 22.59
C ALA A 196 -55.42 12.23 21.23
N GLY A 197 -55.33 10.89 21.14
CA GLY A 197 -55.52 10.13 19.89
C GLY A 197 -54.60 8.92 19.76
N GLY A 198 -55.05 7.74 20.19
CA GLY A 198 -54.17 6.59 20.48
C GLY A 198 -53.89 5.61 19.34
N HIS A 199 -52.75 4.93 19.44
CA HIS A 199 -52.61 3.50 19.16
C HIS A 199 -51.31 2.96 19.80
N ARG A 200 -51.42 1.84 20.54
CA ARG A 200 -50.34 1.21 21.31
C ARG A 200 -49.26 0.59 20.41
N PRO A 201 -47.99 0.54 20.86
CA PRO A 201 -47.14 -0.61 20.62
C PRO A 201 -46.94 -1.43 21.92
N ARG A 202 -47.00 -2.76 21.74
CA ARG A 202 -46.79 -3.76 22.78
C ARG A 202 -45.28 -3.97 23.02
N LYS A 203 -44.95 -4.04 24.31
CA LYS A 203 -43.83 -4.67 25.03
C LYS A 203 -42.92 -5.61 24.19
N GLY A 204 -41.60 -5.34 24.19
CA GLY A 204 -40.61 -6.27 23.68
C GLY A 204 -39.17 -5.75 23.56
N ASP A 205 -38.64 -5.02 24.54
CA ASP A 205 -37.18 -4.84 24.65
C ASP A 205 -36.57 -6.10 25.26
N SER A 206 -35.80 -6.85 24.45
CA SER A 206 -34.54 -7.50 24.85
C SER A 206 -34.03 -8.45 23.75
N ALA A 207 -32.69 -8.48 23.65
CA ALA A 207 -31.84 -9.45 22.94
C ALA A 207 -31.66 -9.25 21.42
N PHE A 208 -30.65 -8.44 21.07
CA PHE A 208 -29.93 -8.58 19.80
C PHE A 208 -29.15 -9.91 19.83
N ARG A 209 -29.71 -10.95 19.21
CA ARG A 209 -29.04 -12.21 18.88
C ARG A 209 -28.42 -12.13 17.50
N ASP A 210 -27.27 -12.78 17.36
CA ASP A 210 -26.46 -12.97 16.16
C ASP A 210 -27.28 -13.14 14.88
N ALA A 211 -27.26 -12.12 14.02
CA ALA A 211 -27.74 -12.21 12.65
C ALA A 211 -26.54 -12.40 11.72
N ALA A 212 -26.48 -13.60 11.15
CA ALA A 212 -25.53 -14.02 10.13
C ALA A 212 -25.47 -13.01 8.97
N PHE A 213 -24.24 -12.62 8.62
CA PHE A 213 -23.91 -11.68 7.56
C PHE A 213 -24.26 -12.28 6.19
N LYS A 214 -25.39 -11.85 5.61
CA LYS A 214 -25.77 -12.17 4.23
C LYS A 214 -25.08 -11.15 3.31
N GLY A 215 -24.09 -11.62 2.56
CA GLY A 215 -23.21 -10.77 1.75
C GLY A 215 -23.92 -10.03 0.62
N ASP A 216 -23.56 -8.77 0.44
CA ASP A 216 -23.92 -7.96 -0.72
C ASP A 216 -23.34 -8.55 -2.01
N ALA A 217 -24.21 -8.70 -3.00
CA ALA A 217 -23.95 -9.34 -4.28
C ALA A 217 -23.05 -8.54 -5.26
N ALA A 218 -22.42 -7.44 -4.81
CA ALA A 218 -21.45 -6.67 -5.61
C ALA A 218 -19.97 -7.01 -5.30
N PHE A 219 -19.72 -7.94 -4.37
CA PHE A 219 -18.38 -8.38 -3.94
C PHE A 219 -18.04 -9.79 -4.46
N LYS A 220 -18.32 -10.06 -5.74
CA LYS A 220 -17.92 -11.33 -6.38
C LYS A 220 -16.41 -11.32 -6.65
N GLY A 221 -15.68 -11.90 -5.70
CA GLY A 221 -14.46 -12.69 -5.88
C GLY A 221 -13.38 -12.12 -6.79
N ASP A 222 -12.38 -11.46 -6.20
CA ASP A 222 -11.05 -11.43 -6.80
C ASP A 222 -10.51 -12.86 -6.82
N ALA A 223 -10.07 -13.33 -7.99
CA ALA A 223 -9.58 -14.69 -8.21
C ALA A 223 -8.28 -15.03 -7.47
N SER A 224 -7.71 -14.08 -6.69
CA SER A 224 -6.46 -14.25 -5.93
C SER A 224 -6.52 -15.37 -4.88
N CYS A 225 -7.71 -15.88 -4.55
CA CYS A 225 -7.88 -17.08 -3.72
C CYS A 225 -8.70 -18.20 -4.41
N ARG A 226 -9.17 -18.02 -5.65
CA ARG A 226 -9.95 -19.04 -6.39
C ARG A 226 -9.14 -19.79 -7.45
N GLY A 227 -7.91 -19.38 -7.70
CA GLY A 227 -7.00 -20.03 -8.66
C GLY A 227 -6.21 -21.22 -8.11
N LEU A 228 -6.59 -21.77 -6.96
CA LEU A 228 -6.10 -23.08 -6.50
C LEU A 228 -7.14 -24.12 -6.93
N GLY A 229 -7.13 -24.45 -8.22
CA GLY A 229 -7.89 -25.59 -8.72
C GLY A 229 -7.36 -26.89 -8.14
N ASP A 230 -8.22 -27.90 -8.04
CA ASP A 230 -7.94 -29.26 -7.58
C ASP A 230 -6.99 -30.06 -8.50
N SER A 231 -6.22 -29.40 -9.37
CA SER A 231 -5.25 -30.05 -10.24
C SER A 231 -3.93 -30.27 -9.51
N LYS A 232 -3.63 -31.55 -9.19
CA LYS A 232 -2.28 -31.99 -8.81
C LYS A 232 -1.30 -31.53 -9.91
N ARG A 233 -0.32 -30.68 -9.55
CA ARG A 233 0.77 -30.30 -10.45
C ARG A 233 1.74 -31.46 -10.69
N GLU A 234 2.32 -31.49 -11.89
CA GLU A 234 3.33 -32.46 -12.28
C GLU A 234 4.60 -32.35 -11.41
N PRO A 235 5.25 -33.48 -11.06
CA PRO A 235 6.53 -33.49 -10.35
C PRO A 235 7.59 -32.69 -11.12
N GLY A 236 8.29 -31.76 -10.45
CA GLY A 236 9.32 -30.90 -11.06
C GLY A 236 8.86 -29.48 -11.40
N SER A 237 7.60 -29.12 -11.17
CA SER A 237 7.15 -27.72 -11.33
C SER A 237 7.88 -26.78 -10.35
N PRO A 238 8.28 -25.56 -10.78
CA PRO A 238 9.03 -24.63 -9.93
C PRO A 238 8.24 -24.22 -8.68
N ASP A 239 8.95 -24.01 -7.57
CA ASP A 239 8.37 -23.60 -6.27
C ASP A 239 7.39 -22.42 -6.48
N PRO A 240 6.08 -22.60 -6.17
CA PRO A 240 5.08 -21.55 -6.39
C PRO A 240 5.34 -20.29 -5.54
N TYR A 241 6.12 -20.42 -4.47
CA TYR A 241 6.54 -19.34 -3.57
C TYR A 241 8.05 -19.10 -3.65
N GLN A 242 8.67 -19.37 -4.80
CA GLN A 242 10.08 -19.06 -5.04
C GLN A 242 10.33 -17.57 -4.78
N GLY A 243 11.30 -17.24 -3.94
CA GLY A 243 11.64 -15.85 -3.60
C GLY A 243 10.75 -15.21 -2.53
N LEU A 244 9.82 -15.95 -1.92
CA LEU A 244 9.15 -15.54 -0.68
C LEU A 244 9.89 -16.11 0.53
N SER A 245 10.14 -15.27 1.55
CA SER A 245 10.68 -15.71 2.84
C SER A 245 10.21 -14.81 4.00
N PHE A 246 10.44 -15.28 5.24
CA PHE A 246 10.10 -14.57 6.48
C PHE A 246 11.31 -14.48 7.39
N ARG A 247 11.56 -13.30 7.96
CA ARG A 247 12.73 -13.01 8.80
C ARG A 247 12.35 -12.28 10.08
N TYR A 248 13.05 -12.61 11.16
CA TYR A 248 13.01 -11.88 12.41
C TYR A 248 13.78 -10.58 12.28
N GLY A 249 13.13 -9.45 12.58
CA GLY A 249 13.75 -8.13 12.51
C GLY A 249 12.76 -6.97 12.62
N GLY A 250 13.28 -5.76 12.53
CA GLY A 250 12.54 -4.50 12.61
C GLY A 250 13.09 -3.46 11.63
N PHE A 251 13.23 -2.20 12.07
CA PHE A 251 13.68 -1.09 11.23
C PHE A 251 15.11 -1.23 10.68
N GLU A 252 15.91 -2.12 11.28
CA GLU A 252 17.22 -2.48 10.74
C GLU A 252 17.18 -3.28 9.44
N LEU A 253 16.02 -3.83 9.05
CA LEU A 253 15.78 -4.61 7.83
C LEU A 253 16.90 -5.65 7.58
N PRO A 254 16.90 -6.82 8.24
CA PRO A 254 17.96 -7.83 8.09
C PRO A 254 17.94 -8.51 6.70
N VAL A 255 18.34 -7.76 5.67
CA VAL A 255 18.37 -8.13 4.26
C VAL A 255 19.76 -7.85 3.67
N GLY A 256 20.17 -8.68 2.71
CA GLY A 256 21.53 -8.62 2.15
C GLY A 256 21.72 -7.58 1.04
N ARG A 257 20.67 -6.85 0.65
CA ARG A 257 20.71 -5.80 -0.37
C ARG A 257 19.63 -4.74 -0.13
N PRO A 258 19.83 -3.50 -0.59
CA PRO A 258 18.80 -2.46 -0.50
C PRO A 258 17.50 -2.87 -1.20
N PRO A 259 16.33 -2.81 -0.54
CA PRO A 259 15.04 -3.08 -1.18
C PRO A 259 14.62 -1.95 -2.14
N VAL A 260 14.01 -2.33 -3.26
CA VAL A 260 13.35 -1.40 -4.19
C VAL A 260 11.94 -1.00 -3.72
N LEU A 261 11.38 -1.75 -2.77
CA LEU A 261 10.10 -1.45 -2.13
C LEU A 261 10.17 -1.82 -0.64
N ILE A 262 9.77 -0.91 0.22
CA ILE A 262 9.39 -1.22 1.60
C ILE A 262 7.90 -0.88 1.75
N ARG A 263 7.07 -1.83 2.17
CA ARG A 263 5.70 -1.59 2.61
C ARG A 263 5.69 -1.62 4.14
N ALA A 264 5.28 -0.52 4.77
CA ALA A 264 5.18 -0.39 6.23
C ALA A 264 3.77 0.08 6.61
N PHE A 265 2.80 -0.84 6.55
CA PHE A 265 1.39 -0.51 6.78
C PHE A 265 0.96 -0.86 8.20
N ASN A 266 0.34 0.09 8.91
CA ASN A 266 -0.11 -0.02 10.30
C ASN A 266 1.02 -0.25 11.32
N VAL A 267 2.26 0.07 10.94
CA VAL A 267 3.45 -0.10 11.78
C VAL A 267 3.65 1.12 12.68
N LEU A 268 3.70 2.32 12.10
CA LEU A 268 4.14 3.52 12.81
C LEU A 268 3.07 4.16 13.72
N ARG A 269 1.82 3.71 13.64
CA ARG A 269 0.69 4.29 14.39
C ARG A 269 0.80 4.21 15.92
N GLN A 270 1.63 3.29 16.42
CA GLN A 270 1.83 3.06 17.86
C GLN A 270 2.92 3.96 18.48
N TYR A 271 3.76 4.58 17.64
CA TYR A 271 4.83 5.45 18.10
C TYR A 271 4.33 6.88 18.33
N ASP A 272 5.17 7.71 18.96
CA ASP A 272 5.01 9.15 18.92
C ASP A 272 5.40 9.73 17.56
N GLU A 273 5.11 11.02 17.36
CA GLU A 273 5.34 11.70 16.08
C GLU A 273 6.83 11.78 15.74
N ALA A 274 7.69 12.14 16.70
CA ALA A 274 9.12 12.29 16.47
C ALA A 274 9.80 10.94 16.13
N ALA A 275 9.35 9.85 16.75
CA ALA A 275 9.79 8.49 16.43
C ALA A 275 9.32 8.05 15.04
N ALA A 276 8.13 8.45 14.60
CA ALA A 276 7.66 8.18 13.24
C ALA A 276 8.54 8.88 12.18
N TRP A 277 8.94 10.14 12.42
CA TRP A 277 9.88 10.85 11.55
C TRP A 277 11.24 10.18 11.47
N ARG A 278 11.83 9.79 12.61
CA ARG A 278 13.10 9.05 12.64
C ARG A 278 13.00 7.69 11.93
N ALA A 279 11.87 7.00 12.04
CA ALA A 279 11.65 5.74 11.34
C ALA A 279 11.59 5.96 9.81
N TRP A 280 11.02 7.06 9.34
CA TRP A 280 11.07 7.41 7.91
C TRP A 280 12.50 7.61 7.42
N GLU A 281 13.31 8.37 8.15
CA GLU A 281 14.74 8.59 7.82
C GLU A 281 15.51 7.27 7.78
N GLU A 282 15.36 6.42 8.81
CA GLU A 282 16.05 5.13 8.90
C GLU A 282 15.66 4.20 7.74
N LEU A 283 14.36 4.08 7.44
CA LEU A 283 13.88 3.20 6.37
C LEU A 283 14.26 3.74 4.98
N CYS A 284 14.21 5.06 4.77
CA CYS A 284 14.61 5.67 3.50
C CYS A 284 16.12 5.50 3.25
N GLY A 285 16.95 5.61 4.30
CA GLY A 285 18.39 5.38 4.22
C GLY A 285 18.79 3.93 3.86
N ARG A 286 17.83 3.00 3.89
CA ARG A 286 18.04 1.58 3.50
C ARG A 286 17.54 1.26 2.10
N LEU A 287 16.77 2.14 1.46
CA LEU A 287 16.21 1.90 0.13
C LEU A 287 17.32 1.83 -0.94
N ASP A 288 17.06 1.06 -1.98
CA ASP A 288 17.75 1.24 -3.26
C ASP A 288 17.62 2.71 -3.72
N PRO A 289 18.60 3.30 -4.44
CA PRO A 289 18.49 4.69 -4.94
C PRO A 289 17.25 4.97 -5.80
N SER A 290 16.70 3.94 -6.46
CA SER A 290 15.44 3.99 -7.21
C SER A 290 14.22 3.51 -6.42
N GLY A 291 14.44 3.05 -5.19
CA GLY A 291 13.45 2.42 -4.33
C GLY A 291 12.43 3.38 -3.75
N VAL A 292 11.37 2.79 -3.20
CA VAL A 292 10.26 3.52 -2.58
C VAL A 292 9.84 2.88 -1.26
N LEU A 293 9.53 3.72 -0.28
CA LEU A 293 8.84 3.34 0.95
C LEU A 293 7.38 3.75 0.83
N VAL A 294 6.46 2.83 1.11
CA VAL A 294 5.02 3.09 1.21
C VAL A 294 4.61 2.84 2.66
N GLU A 295 4.48 3.94 3.41
CA GLU A 295 4.06 3.94 4.80
C GLU A 295 2.60 4.40 4.87
N GLY A 296 1.78 3.75 5.72
CA GLY A 296 0.41 4.18 5.84
C GLY A 296 -0.40 3.42 6.87
N THR A 297 -1.64 3.85 7.03
CA THR A 297 -2.58 3.27 7.99
C THR A 297 -3.90 2.95 7.30
N CYS A 298 -4.53 1.83 7.70
CA CYS A 298 -5.90 1.50 7.31
C CYS A 298 -6.72 0.93 8.46
N ASP A 299 -8.04 1.00 8.30
CA ASP A 299 -8.97 0.31 9.22
C ASP A 299 -8.83 -1.22 9.11
N GLU A 300 -9.52 -1.94 9.98
CA GLU A 300 -9.38 -3.38 10.23
C GLU A 300 -9.66 -4.22 8.98
N ILE A 301 -10.49 -3.70 8.08
CA ILE A 301 -10.94 -4.39 6.86
C ILE A 301 -10.47 -3.71 5.56
N GLY A 302 -9.69 -2.63 5.64
CA GLY A 302 -9.13 -1.94 4.48
C GLY A 302 -10.13 -1.09 3.68
N ARG A 303 -11.23 -0.65 4.30
CA ARG A 303 -12.20 0.26 3.68
C ARG A 303 -11.68 1.69 3.63
N ARG A 304 -10.97 2.14 4.65
CA ARG A 304 -10.37 3.47 4.73
C ARG A 304 -8.87 3.35 4.92
N ALA A 305 -8.11 4.05 4.10
CA ALA A 305 -6.65 4.03 4.16
C ALA A 305 -6.06 5.36 3.70
N VAL A 306 -4.96 5.75 4.32
CA VAL A 306 -4.11 6.84 3.85
C VAL A 306 -2.66 6.36 3.90
N TRP A 307 -1.89 6.70 2.87
CA TRP A 307 -0.47 6.35 2.83
C TRP A 307 0.37 7.42 2.15
N VAL A 308 1.62 7.44 2.53
CA VAL A 308 2.67 8.31 2.01
C VAL A 308 3.64 7.46 1.22
N THR A 309 4.04 7.96 0.05
CA THR A 309 5.14 7.39 -0.70
C THR A 309 6.37 8.25 -0.50
N LEU A 310 7.45 7.62 -0.07
CA LEU A 310 8.74 8.23 0.15
C LEU A 310 9.76 7.61 -0.80
N GLY A 311 10.72 8.41 -1.24
CA GLY A 311 11.95 7.89 -1.84
C GLY A 311 13.16 8.21 -0.94
N PRO A 312 14.39 7.93 -1.41
CA PRO A 312 15.60 8.22 -0.63
C PRO A 312 15.74 9.69 -0.21
N GLY A 313 15.18 10.61 -0.99
CA GLY A 313 15.16 12.05 -0.69
C GLY A 313 13.98 12.53 0.17
N GLY A 314 13.16 11.63 0.74
CA GLY A 314 12.03 11.99 1.58
C GLY A 314 10.65 11.78 0.94
N PRO A 315 9.58 12.32 1.56
CA PRO A 315 8.20 12.11 1.13
C PRO A 315 7.90 12.79 -0.20
N ARG A 316 7.11 12.13 -1.04
CA ARG A 316 6.79 12.56 -2.41
C ARG A 316 5.30 12.76 -2.64
N THR A 317 4.50 11.82 -2.17
CA THR A 317 3.04 11.86 -2.37
C THR A 317 2.30 11.35 -1.15
N ILE A 318 1.06 11.83 -0.99
CA ILE A 318 0.07 11.26 -0.10
C ILE A 318 -1.13 10.77 -0.92
N THR A 319 -1.63 9.57 -0.60
CA THR A 319 -2.82 9.00 -1.23
C THR A 319 -3.87 8.69 -0.19
N PHE A 320 -5.08 9.17 -0.44
CA PHE A 320 -6.29 8.86 0.32
C PHE A 320 -7.11 7.83 -0.44
N ALA A 321 -7.59 6.79 0.24
CA ALA A 321 -8.39 5.73 -0.37
C ALA A 321 -9.58 5.29 0.49
N ALA A 322 -10.73 5.12 -0.16
CA ALA A 322 -11.98 4.79 0.49
C ALA A 322 -12.81 3.72 -0.26
N HIS A 323 -13.53 2.92 0.51
CA HIS A 323 -14.70 2.18 0.04
C HIS A 323 -15.89 3.12 -0.05
N LEU A 324 -16.12 3.63 -1.25
CA LEU A 324 -17.07 4.71 -1.52
C LEU A 324 -18.51 4.43 -1.06
N PRO A 325 -19.06 3.21 -1.15
CA PRO A 325 -20.41 2.95 -0.64
C PRO A 325 -20.58 3.15 0.87
N THR A 326 -19.48 3.14 1.64
CA THR A 326 -19.51 3.25 3.11
C THR A 326 -18.86 4.54 3.61
N LEU A 327 -18.52 5.48 2.71
CA LEU A 327 -17.90 6.75 3.07
C LEU A 327 -19.00 7.80 3.27
N GLY A 328 -19.10 8.37 4.46
CA GLY A 328 -20.05 9.47 4.70
C GLY A 328 -19.53 10.79 4.14
N ARG A 329 -18.28 11.13 4.48
CA ARG A 329 -17.55 12.30 3.96
C ARG A 329 -16.02 12.06 3.90
N PRO A 330 -15.28 12.76 3.01
CA PRO A 330 -13.84 12.58 2.87
C PRO A 330 -13.03 12.75 4.16
N SER A 331 -13.40 13.69 5.04
CA SER A 331 -12.66 13.94 6.29
C SER A 331 -12.68 12.76 7.28
N GLU A 332 -13.54 11.75 7.11
CA GLU A 332 -13.48 10.48 7.86
C GLU A 332 -12.17 9.71 7.62
N LEU A 333 -11.44 10.04 6.55
CA LEU A 333 -10.11 9.48 6.29
C LEU A 333 -9.03 10.05 7.22
N ALA A 334 -9.31 11.15 7.93
CA ALA A 334 -8.39 11.74 8.92
C ALA A 334 -7.93 10.73 9.98
N GLU A 335 -8.83 9.84 10.41
CA GLU A 335 -8.53 8.79 11.40
C GLU A 335 -7.45 7.80 10.93
N ARG A 336 -7.14 7.80 9.63
CA ARG A 336 -6.16 6.92 9.00
C ARG A 336 -4.94 7.69 8.51
N LEU A 337 -4.80 8.98 8.83
CA LEU A 337 -3.58 9.72 8.58
C LEU A 337 -2.37 9.02 9.24
N PRO A 338 -1.19 9.06 8.61
CA PRO A 338 0.03 8.55 9.21
C PRO A 338 0.35 9.32 10.50
N LYS A 339 1.16 8.72 11.37
CA LYS A 339 1.49 9.32 12.67
C LYS A 339 2.15 10.70 12.53
N THR A 340 2.84 10.92 11.42
CA THR A 340 3.47 12.19 11.03
C THR A 340 2.49 13.32 10.70
N LEU A 341 1.18 13.02 10.51
CA LEU A 341 0.16 14.02 10.19
C LEU A 341 -1.07 14.00 11.10
N ILE A 342 -1.38 12.87 11.74
CA ILE A 342 -2.69 12.70 12.40
C ILE A 342 -2.96 13.73 13.51
N HIS A 343 -1.95 14.11 14.28
CA HIS A 343 -2.06 15.13 15.33
C HIS A 343 -2.06 16.56 14.79
N ARG A 344 -1.68 16.74 13.52
CA ARG A 344 -1.71 18.01 12.80
C ARG A 344 -3.03 18.26 12.09
N ASN A 345 -3.99 17.34 12.17
CA ASN A 345 -5.32 17.57 11.61
C ASN A 345 -6.16 18.51 12.50
N VAL A 346 -5.71 19.77 12.60
CA VAL A 346 -6.32 20.85 13.37
C VAL A 346 -6.44 22.12 12.52
N PRO A 347 -7.38 23.04 12.81
CA PRO A 347 -7.53 24.30 12.07
C PRO A 347 -6.20 25.08 11.95
N GLY A 348 -5.90 25.57 10.75
CA GLY A 348 -4.65 26.28 10.43
C GLY A 348 -3.57 25.41 9.78
N GLU A 349 -3.62 24.09 9.97
CA GLU A 349 -2.66 23.16 9.35
C GLU A 349 -3.08 22.77 7.91
N PRO A 350 -2.12 22.58 6.98
CA PRO A 350 -2.41 22.25 5.58
C PRO A 350 -3.28 21.00 5.40
N VAL A 351 -3.00 19.93 6.16
CA VAL A 351 -3.77 18.67 6.07
C VAL A 351 -5.24 18.85 6.46
N HIS A 352 -5.52 19.67 7.48
CA HIS A 352 -6.88 20.01 7.87
C HIS A 352 -7.56 20.87 6.82
N GLY A 353 -6.85 21.86 6.27
CA GLY A 353 -7.32 22.69 5.17
C GLY A 353 -7.74 21.86 3.95
N LEU A 354 -6.91 20.90 3.55
CA LEU A 354 -7.19 19.96 2.46
C LEU A 354 -8.46 19.13 2.73
N LEU A 355 -8.57 18.51 3.90
CA LEU A 355 -9.74 17.67 4.23
C LEU A 355 -11.03 18.48 4.32
N ALA A 356 -10.98 19.71 4.86
CA ALA A 356 -12.12 20.62 4.87
C ALA A 356 -12.51 21.06 3.45
N ALA A 357 -11.54 21.32 2.57
CA ALA A 357 -11.82 21.60 1.17
C ALA A 357 -12.45 20.40 0.46
N PHE A 358 -11.98 19.20 0.76
CA PHE A 358 -12.52 17.98 0.18
C PHE A 358 -13.96 17.70 0.66
N ASP A 359 -14.27 17.96 1.93
CA ASP A 359 -15.65 17.91 2.42
C ASP A 359 -16.56 18.91 1.68
N ARG A 360 -16.08 20.13 1.40
CA ARG A 360 -16.83 21.13 0.61
C ARG A 360 -17.08 20.64 -0.81
N THR A 361 -16.07 20.10 -1.50
CA THR A 361 -16.27 19.60 -2.88
C THR A 361 -17.12 18.34 -2.92
N TRP A 362 -17.09 17.51 -1.88
CA TRP A 362 -17.99 16.36 -1.72
C TRP A 362 -19.45 16.77 -1.47
N ALA A 363 -19.67 17.84 -0.72
CA ALA A 363 -21.00 18.44 -0.55
C ALA A 363 -21.50 19.04 -1.87
N ALA A 364 -20.67 19.79 -2.60
CA ALA A 364 -21.02 20.33 -3.91
C ALA A 364 -21.32 19.22 -4.94
N ALA A 365 -20.63 18.08 -4.86
CA ALA A 365 -20.88 16.92 -5.71
C ALA A 365 -22.13 16.10 -5.34
N ALA A 366 -22.90 16.49 -4.32
CA ALA A 366 -24.08 15.75 -3.87
C ALA A 366 -25.08 15.38 -4.99
N PRO A 367 -25.39 16.24 -5.99
CA PRO A 367 -26.28 15.88 -7.09
C PRO A 367 -25.84 14.64 -7.88
N HIS A 368 -24.55 14.30 -7.88
CA HIS A 368 -24.04 13.11 -8.56
C HIS A 368 -24.29 11.79 -7.81
N SER A 369 -24.85 11.83 -6.59
CA SER A 369 -25.19 10.62 -5.83
C SER A 369 -26.24 9.75 -6.54
N VAL A 370 -27.09 10.36 -7.40
CA VAL A 370 -28.08 9.64 -8.22
C VAL A 370 -27.44 8.63 -9.17
N PHE A 371 -26.17 8.85 -9.55
CA PHE A 371 -25.38 7.93 -10.38
C PHE A 371 -24.47 7.00 -9.55
N GLY A 372 -24.68 6.99 -8.22
CA GLY A 372 -23.97 6.15 -7.27
C GLY A 372 -22.73 6.80 -6.64
N PRO A 373 -22.18 6.17 -5.58
CA PRO A 373 -21.10 6.75 -4.75
C PRO A 373 -19.80 6.99 -5.53
N ARG A 374 -19.56 6.17 -6.57
CA ARG A 374 -18.40 6.33 -7.47
C ARG A 374 -18.50 7.59 -8.32
N ALA A 375 -19.67 7.91 -8.85
CA ALA A 375 -19.87 9.12 -9.65
C ALA A 375 -19.68 10.38 -8.80
N ARG A 376 -20.29 10.39 -7.60
CA ARG A 376 -20.10 11.47 -6.62
C ARG A 376 -18.64 11.68 -6.24
N TRP A 377 -17.90 10.61 -5.95
CA TRP A 377 -16.47 10.70 -5.63
C TRP A 377 -15.64 11.27 -6.78
N ILE A 378 -15.86 10.79 -8.01
CA ILE A 378 -15.15 11.28 -9.19
C ILE A 378 -15.38 12.78 -9.37
N GLU A 379 -16.61 13.25 -9.17
CA GLU A 379 -16.93 14.65 -9.26
C GLU A 379 -16.30 15.47 -8.13
N ALA A 380 -16.38 15.00 -6.89
CA ALA A 380 -15.77 15.66 -5.75
C ALA A 380 -14.25 15.83 -5.93
N VAL A 381 -13.57 14.81 -6.45
CA VAL A 381 -12.13 14.87 -6.77
C VAL A 381 -11.86 15.80 -7.96
N ARG A 382 -12.71 15.81 -8.99
CA ARG A 382 -12.61 16.75 -10.12
C ARG A 382 -12.69 18.20 -9.63
N LEU A 383 -13.68 18.51 -8.79
CA LEU A 383 -13.84 19.83 -8.17
C LEU A 383 -12.66 20.17 -7.26
N LEU A 384 -12.15 19.22 -6.46
CA LEU A 384 -10.97 19.43 -5.63
C LEU A 384 -9.73 19.77 -6.48
N SER A 385 -9.54 19.08 -7.61
CA SER A 385 -8.41 19.29 -8.51
C SER A 385 -8.36 20.67 -9.17
N ALA A 386 -9.46 21.43 -9.13
CA ALA A 386 -9.48 22.80 -9.62
C ALA A 386 -8.80 23.81 -8.67
N THR A 387 -8.62 23.44 -7.41
CA THR A 387 -8.09 24.33 -6.35
C THR A 387 -6.92 23.75 -5.58
N HIS A 388 -6.71 22.44 -5.65
CA HIS A 388 -5.64 21.72 -4.96
C HIS A 388 -4.82 20.91 -5.98
N PRO A 389 -3.53 20.65 -5.71
CA PRO A 389 -2.63 19.97 -6.64
C PRO A 389 -2.88 18.46 -6.70
N VAL A 390 -4.11 18.04 -6.99
CA VAL A 390 -4.45 16.62 -7.18
C VAL A 390 -3.71 16.11 -8.41
N LEU A 391 -3.01 14.98 -8.28
CA LEU A 391 -2.43 14.31 -9.44
C LEU A 391 -3.56 13.77 -10.32
N THR A 392 -3.68 14.31 -11.53
CA THR A 392 -4.78 14.01 -12.47
C THR A 392 -4.37 13.06 -13.60
N ARG A 393 -3.08 12.72 -13.72
CA ARG A 393 -2.54 11.86 -14.79
C ARG A 393 -2.03 10.53 -14.23
N PRO A 394 -2.04 9.46 -15.05
CA PRO A 394 -1.36 8.22 -14.70
C PRO A 394 0.13 8.43 -14.35
N PRO A 395 0.71 7.59 -13.48
CA PRO A 395 0.07 6.42 -12.87
C PRO A 395 -0.75 6.74 -11.60
N TYR A 396 -0.53 7.89 -10.98
CA TYR A 396 -1.08 8.24 -9.66
C TYR A 396 -2.52 8.78 -9.68
N GLY A 397 -2.98 9.22 -10.85
CA GLY A 397 -4.15 10.06 -10.99
C GLY A 397 -5.10 9.70 -12.12
N GLY A 398 -6.12 10.53 -12.26
CA GLY A 398 -7.12 10.46 -13.32
C GLY A 398 -8.28 9.52 -13.01
N ARG A 399 -9.27 9.50 -13.93
CA ARG A 399 -10.52 8.77 -13.73
C ARG A 399 -10.33 7.28 -13.43
N GLY A 400 -9.24 6.67 -13.92
CA GLY A 400 -8.88 5.28 -13.61
C GLY A 400 -8.66 5.03 -12.12
N ARG A 401 -7.85 5.86 -11.44
CA ARG A 401 -7.62 5.76 -9.99
C ARG A 401 -8.80 6.26 -9.19
N TRP A 402 -9.43 7.36 -9.61
CA TRP A 402 -10.60 7.92 -8.89
C TRP A 402 -11.77 6.93 -8.84
N ARG A 403 -12.00 6.14 -9.90
CA ARG A 403 -12.98 5.05 -9.88
C ARG A 403 -12.69 4.00 -8.80
N LEU A 404 -11.45 3.82 -8.38
CA LEU A 404 -11.10 2.89 -7.29
C LEU A 404 -11.34 3.51 -5.90
N GLY A 405 -11.75 4.77 -5.83
CA GLY A 405 -11.95 5.52 -4.59
C GLY A 405 -10.66 6.09 -4.05
N GLU A 406 -9.73 6.46 -4.94
CA GLU A 406 -8.40 6.94 -4.58
C GLU A 406 -8.17 8.35 -5.11
N VAL A 407 -7.44 9.16 -4.33
CA VAL A 407 -6.94 10.47 -4.75
C VAL A 407 -5.51 10.64 -4.22
N THR A 408 -4.61 11.08 -5.10
CA THR A 408 -3.19 11.28 -4.77
C THR A 408 -2.83 12.74 -4.95
N LEU A 409 -2.06 13.29 -4.01
CA LEU A 409 -1.51 14.65 -4.05
C LEU A 409 0.01 14.58 -3.83
N PRO A 410 0.78 15.56 -4.33
CA PRO A 410 2.14 15.80 -3.85
C PRO A 410 2.15 15.98 -2.33
N TRP A 411 3.21 15.53 -1.67
CA TRP A 411 3.34 15.62 -0.22
C TRP A 411 3.26 17.07 0.28
N GLU A 412 3.79 18.01 -0.49
CA GLU A 412 3.82 19.45 -0.21
C GLU A 412 2.42 20.04 0.03
N ALA A 413 1.36 19.38 -0.46
CA ALA A 413 -0.02 19.79 -0.22
C ALA A 413 -0.46 19.61 1.25
N VAL A 414 0.26 18.79 2.02
CA VAL A 414 -0.07 18.45 3.41
C VAL A 414 1.14 18.55 4.36
N ALA A 415 2.31 18.90 3.84
CA ALA A 415 3.54 19.00 4.62
C ALA A 415 3.36 20.01 5.77
N PRO A 416 3.77 19.66 7.01
CA PRO A 416 3.76 20.60 8.12
C PRO A 416 4.62 21.84 7.80
N PRO A 417 4.23 23.05 8.23
CA PRO A 417 5.04 24.25 8.04
C PRO A 417 6.45 24.07 8.64
N GLY A 418 7.49 24.28 7.84
CA GLY A 418 8.90 24.20 8.26
C GLY A 418 9.53 22.80 8.20
N GLY A 419 8.89 21.82 7.55
CA GLY A 419 9.41 20.47 7.33
C GLY A 419 9.53 20.07 5.87
#